data_AF-A0A930IXX8-F1
#
_entry.id   AF-A0A930IXX8-F1
#
_cell.length_a   1.000
_cell.length_b   1.000
_cell.length_c   1.000
_cell.angle_alpha   90.00
_cell.angle_beta   90.00
_cell.angle_gamma   90.00
#
_symmetry.space_group_name_H-M   'P 1'
#
loop_
_entity.id
_entity.type
_entity.pdbx_description
1 polymer ?
#
loop_
_entity_poly.entity_id
_entity_poly.type
_entity_poly.pdbx_seq_one_letter_code
_entity_poly.pdbx_strand_id
1 'polypeptide(L)' 'AYLGTGDEEYLYRHQRISEWTYAHFPDKDYPEWYGYLHRDGTVAQPAKGNIFKGPFHIPRMMIKGYMLCQEILKKIEE' A
#
# COMPACT_ATOMS: atom_id res chain seq x y z
N ALA A 1 2.37 10.54 -9.11
CA ALA A 1 1.93 11.93 -8.91
C ALA A 1 3.13 12.79 -8.53
N TYR A 2 3.71 12.64 -7.33
CA TYR A 2 4.91 13.36 -6.89
C TYR A 2 6.01 13.48 -7.97
N LEU A 3 6.52 12.37 -8.51
CA LEU A 3 7.57 12.41 -9.55
C LEU A 3 7.21 13.19 -10.83
N GLY A 4 5.91 13.36 -11.12
CA GLY A 4 5.44 14.10 -12.30
C GLY A 4 5.11 15.57 -12.01
N THR A 5 4.99 15.98 -10.75
CA THR A 5 4.55 17.33 -10.37
C THR A 5 5.52 18.06 -9.43
N GLY A 6 6.36 17.34 -8.68
CA GLY A 6 7.18 17.89 -7.59
C GLY A 6 6.38 18.32 -6.36
N ASP A 7 5.08 18.01 -6.28
CA ASP A 7 4.21 18.47 -5.19
C ASP A 7 4.26 17.48 -4.00
N GLU A 8 4.84 17.95 -2.90
CA GLU A 8 5.03 17.24 -1.63
C GLU A 8 3.72 16.73 -1.00
N GLU A 9 2.58 17.35 -1.29
CA GLU A 9 1.27 16.90 -0.80
C GLU A 9 0.98 15.45 -1.23
N TYR A 10 1.50 15.01 -2.37
CA TYR A 10 1.36 13.62 -2.81
C TYR A 10 2.18 12.64 -1.96
N LEU A 11 3.34 13.05 -1.45
CA LEU A 11 4.13 12.22 -0.53
C LEU A 11 3.45 12.16 0.83
N TYR A 12 2.95 13.28 1.33
CA TYR A 12 2.17 13.31 2.58
C TYR A 12 0.96 12.38 2.49
N ARG A 13 0.15 12.47 1.44
CA ARG A 13 -1.01 11.57 1.23
C ARG A 13 -0.59 10.12 1.12
N HIS A 14 0.50 9.83 0.42
CA HIS A 14 1.03 8.47 0.31
C HIS A 14 1.44 7.91 1.68
N GLN A 15 2.09 8.71 2.53
CA GLN A 15 2.44 8.31 3.88
C GLN A 15 1.18 7.96 4.69
N ARG A 16 0.15 8.83 4.67
CA ARG A 16 -1.10 8.61 5.42
C ARG A 16 -1.82 7.32 5.02
N ILE A 17 -1.92 7.04 3.71
CA ILE A 17 -2.55 5.78 3.26
C ILE A 17 -1.68 4.57 3.58
N SER A 18 -0.35 4.70 3.51
CA SER A 18 0.58 3.63 3.90
C SER A 18 0.42 3.27 5.37
N GLU A 19 0.50 4.25 6.27
CA GLU A 19 0.32 4.08 7.71
C GLU A 19 -1.00 3.36 8.04
N TRP A 20 -2.11 3.81 7.44
CA TRP A 20 -3.40 3.17 7.66
C TRP A 20 -3.43 1.75 7.09
N THR A 21 -2.90 1.54 5.89
CA THR A 21 -2.91 0.24 5.22
C THR A 21 -2.16 -0.81 6.03
N TYR A 22 -0.93 -0.51 6.45
CA TYR A 22 -0.09 -1.44 7.21
C TYR A 22 -0.59 -1.70 8.64
N ALA A 23 -1.37 -0.77 9.22
CA ALA A 23 -1.96 -0.98 10.53
C ALA A 23 -3.19 -1.91 10.53
N HIS A 24 -3.92 -2.01 9.40
CA HIS A 24 -5.25 -2.66 9.38
C HIS A 24 -5.37 -3.88 8.46
N PHE A 25 -4.70 -3.89 7.30
CA PHE A 25 -4.86 -5.00 6.34
C PHE A 25 -4.01 -6.23 6.63
N PRO A 26 -2.74 -6.13 7.07
CA PRO A 26 -1.94 -7.31 7.37
C PRO A 26 -2.62 -8.18 8.42
N ASP A 27 -2.67 -9.49 8.14
CA ASP A 27 -3.03 -10.46 9.15
C ASP A 27 -1.89 -10.63 10.14
N LYS A 28 -2.23 -10.72 11.42
CA LYS A 28 -1.24 -10.88 12.49
C LYS A 28 -0.90 -12.34 12.74
N ASP A 29 -1.81 -13.25 12.40
CA ASP A 29 -1.70 -14.67 12.72
C ASP A 29 -1.19 -15.49 11.54
N TYR A 30 -1.50 -15.05 10.30
CA TYR A 30 -1.11 -15.73 9.07
C TYR A 30 -0.43 -14.78 8.07
N PRO A 31 0.35 -15.27 7.10
CA PRO A 31 0.83 -14.41 6.02
C PRO A 31 -0.33 -13.84 5.19
N GLU A 32 -0.05 -12.76 4.46
CA GLU A 32 -0.99 -12.07 3.56
C GLU A 32 -1.97 -11.12 4.29
N TRP A 33 -2.81 -10.41 3.53
CA TRP A 33 -3.61 -9.27 3.97
C TRP A 33 -5.09 -9.56 3.81
N TYR A 34 -5.93 -9.08 4.72
CA TYR A 34 -7.37 -9.10 4.49
C TYR A 34 -7.74 -8.32 3.22
N GLY A 35 -8.79 -8.75 2.54
CA GLY A 35 -9.27 -8.07 1.33
C GLY A 35 -10.27 -6.95 1.58
N TYR A 36 -11.01 -7.08 2.68
CA TYR A 36 -12.21 -6.29 2.92
C TYR A 36 -12.29 -5.97 4.41
N LEU A 37 -12.36 -4.67 4.71
CA LEU A 37 -12.52 -4.15 6.06
C LEU A 37 -13.84 -3.37 6.14
N HIS A 38 -14.42 -3.32 7.33
CA HIS A 38 -15.45 -2.34 7.65
C HIS A 38 -14.83 -0.94 7.72
N ARG A 39 -15.67 0.10 7.76
CA ARG A 39 -15.22 1.50 7.78
C ARG A 39 -14.34 1.84 8.98
N ASP A 40 -14.53 1.16 10.09
CA ASP A 40 -13.74 1.30 11.32
C ASP A 40 -12.40 0.53 11.28
N GLY A 41 -12.11 -0.19 10.19
CA GLY A 41 -10.90 -0.97 10.03
C GLY A 41 -10.98 -2.40 10.57
N THR A 42 -12.12 -2.84 11.11
CA THR A 42 -12.31 -4.24 11.52
C THR A 42 -12.49 -5.16 10.30
N VAL A 43 -12.10 -6.43 10.43
CA VAL A 43 -12.14 -7.40 9.31
C VAL A 43 -13.58 -7.74 8.93
N ALA A 44 -13.95 -7.46 7.67
CA ALA A 44 -15.28 -7.77 7.15
C ALA A 44 -15.36 -9.17 6.49
N GLN A 45 -14.26 -9.61 5.88
CA GLN A 45 -14.16 -10.92 5.25
C GLN A 45 -12.76 -11.52 5.50
N PRO A 46 -12.65 -12.63 6.25
CA PRO A 46 -11.35 -13.22 6.58
C PRO A 46 -10.66 -13.91 5.38
N ALA A 47 -11.38 -14.26 4.32
CA ALA A 47 -10.79 -14.92 3.16
C ALA A 47 -9.66 -14.10 2.51
N LYS A 48 -8.47 -14.71 2.39
CA LYS A 48 -7.27 -14.12 1.75
C LYS A 48 -7.32 -14.11 0.23
N GLY A 49 -8.21 -14.90 -0.36
CA GLY A 49 -8.41 -14.94 -1.79
C GLY A 49 -9.85 -15.26 -2.14
N ASN A 50 -10.33 -14.68 -3.23
CA ASN A 50 -11.61 -14.99 -3.84
C ASN A 50 -11.56 -14.59 -5.33
N ILE A 51 -12.70 -14.64 -6.02
CA ILE A 51 -12.79 -14.30 -7.47
C ILE A 51 -12.21 -12.91 -7.79
N PHE A 52 -12.18 -11.98 -6.81
CA PHE A 52 -11.72 -10.60 -6.98
C PHE A 52 -10.44 -10.28 -6.18
N LYS A 53 -9.95 -11.21 -5.35
CA LYS A 53 -8.71 -11.05 -4.59
C LYS A 53 -7.74 -12.17 -4.92
N GLY A 54 -6.68 -11.80 -5.62
CA GLY A 54 -5.54 -12.68 -5.92
C GLY A 54 -4.21 -11.92 -5.79
N PRO A 55 -3.08 -12.59 -6.10
CA PRO A 55 -1.73 -12.07 -5.90
C PRO A 55 -1.33 -11.08 -7.00
N PHE A 56 -2.10 -10.00 -7.16
CA PHE A 56 -1.85 -8.96 -8.16
C PHE A 56 -1.60 -7.60 -7.51
N HIS A 57 -2.60 -7.07 -6.81
CA HIS A 57 -2.54 -5.69 -6.30
C HIS A 57 -1.44 -5.49 -5.26
N ILE A 58 -1.34 -6.36 -4.25
CA ILE A 58 -0.37 -6.21 -3.15
C ILE A 58 1.08 -6.39 -3.66
N PRO A 59 1.45 -7.48 -4.35
CA PRO A 59 2.81 -7.63 -4.86
C PRO A 59 3.20 -6.51 -5.82
N ARG A 60 2.30 -6.12 -6.74
CA ARG A 60 2.55 -5.03 -7.69
C ARG A 60 2.76 -3.70 -6.97
N MET A 61 1.94 -3.40 -5.96
CA MET A 61 2.06 -2.18 -5.16
C MET A 61 3.41 -2.14 -4.43
N MET A 62 3.84 -3.23 -3.78
CA MET A 62 5.12 -3.29 -3.07
C MET A 62 6.31 -3.09 -4.02
N ILE A 63 6.33 -3.78 -5.17
CA ILE A 63 7.38 -3.63 -6.17
C ILE A 63 7.41 -2.20 -6.72
N LYS A 64 6.26 -1.66 -7.11
CA LYS A 64 6.18 -0.29 -7.65
C LYS A 64 6.54 0.76 -6.61
N GLY A 65 6.10 0.60 -5.37
CA GLY A 65 6.47 1.49 -4.26
C GLY A 65 7.98 1.52 -4.07
N TYR A 66 8.62 0.35 -4.01
CA TYR A 66 10.08 0.25 -3.92
C TYR A 66 10.79 0.97 -5.08
N MET A 67 10.42 0.67 -6.33
CA MET A 67 11.02 1.31 -7.52
C MET A 67 10.87 2.83 -7.50
N LEU A 68 9.69 3.34 -7.13
CA LEU A 68 9.42 4.78 -7.05
C LEU A 68 10.22 5.44 -5.94
N CYS A 69 10.35 4.80 -4.76
CA CYS A 69 11.22 5.30 -3.70
C CYS A 69 12.68 5.39 -4.14
N GLN A 70 13.19 4.38 -4.85
CA GLN A 70 14.55 4.43 -5.39
C GLN A 70 14.73 5.58 -6.39
N GLU A 71 13.76 5.81 -7.29
CA GLU A 71 13.82 6.92 -8.24
C GLU A 71 13.81 8.28 -7.53
N ILE A 72 12.97 8.44 -6.50
CA ILE A 72 12.90 9.67 -5.71
C ILE A 72 14.21 9.93 -4.98
N LEU A 73 14.77 8.92 -4.30
CA LEU A 73 16.03 9.04 -3.57
C LEU A 73 17.18 9.44 -4.48
N LYS A 74 17.28 8.81 -5.66
CA LYS A 74 18.31 9.15 -6.64
C LYS A 74 18.23 10.62 -7.08
N LYS A 75 17.02 11.14 -7.31
CA LYS A 75 16.83 12.56 -7.69
C LYS A 75 17.14 13.56 -6.57
N ILE A 76 17.13 13.13 -5.30
CA ILE A 76 17.50 13.97 -4.16
C ILE A 76 19.02 14.03 -3.99
N GLU A 77 19.74 12.99 -4.41
CA GLU A 77 21.19 12.91 -4.36
C GLU A 77 21.89 13.64 -5.53
N GLU A 78 21.17 13.91 -6.61
CA GLU A 78 21.60 14.70 -7.79
C GLU A 78 21.51 16.22 -7.53
#